data_AF-A0A4P7SXB4-F1
#
_entry.id   AF-A0A4P7SXB4-F1
#
_cell.length_a   1.000
_cell.length_b   1.000
_cell.length_c   1.000
_cell.angle_alpha   90.00
_cell.angle_beta   90.00
_cell.angle_gamma   90.00
#
_symmetry.space_group_name_H-M   'P 1'
#
loop_
_entity.id
_entity.type
_entity.pdbx_description
1 polymer ?
#
loop_
_entity_poly.entity_id
_entity_poly.type
_entity_poly.pdbx_seq_one_letter_code
_entity_poly.pdbx_strand_id
1 'polypeptide(L)'
;MEAVYLVPLNGSKASPPPPRDQRAVQYFAYPEWKYERLREKHPDGRNESGADIGPDEGIHLKIDVDTQVKVTIKGTEALATAHTKGKQAAGNIGLFVDIGTEAYFSNLVLIPH
;
A
#
# COMPACT_ATOMS: atom_id res chain seq x y z
N MET A 1 -13.37 0.20 4.41
CA MET A 1 -12.18 -0.58 4.82
C MET A 1 -10.98 0.07 4.17
N GLU A 2 -9.99 0.46 4.97
CA GLU A 2 -8.69 0.96 4.48
C GLU A 2 -7.84 -0.20 3.97
N ALA A 3 -7.09 0.00 2.89
CA ALA A 3 -6.19 -1.00 2.35
C ALA A 3 -4.90 -0.37 1.81
N VAL A 4 -3.80 -1.06 2.04
CA VAL A 4 -2.50 -0.81 1.40
C VAL A 4 -2.15 -2.06 0.61
N TYR A 5 -1.83 -1.89 -0.66
CA TYR A 5 -1.50 -2.99 -1.57
C TYR A 5 -0.12 -2.79 -2.15
N LEU A 6 0.69 -3.86 -2.10
CA LEU A 6 2.03 -3.89 -2.67
C LEU A 6 2.00 -4.67 -3.98
N VAL A 7 2.67 -4.15 -4.99
CA VAL A 7 2.84 -4.80 -6.30
C VAL A 7 4.33 -4.93 -6.57
N PRO A 8 4.98 -6.05 -6.17
CA PRO A 8 6.42 -6.19 -6.31
C PRO A 8 6.94 -6.08 -7.76
N LEU A 9 6.14 -6.51 -8.75
CA LEU A 9 6.43 -6.34 -10.17
C LEU A 9 6.39 -4.87 -10.65
N ASN A 10 5.92 -3.94 -9.81
CA ASN A 10 5.96 -2.51 -10.04
C ASN A 10 7.06 -1.81 -9.22
N GLY A 11 7.81 -2.54 -8.39
CA GLY A 11 8.93 -1.97 -7.63
C GLY A 11 10.16 -1.72 -8.51
N SER A 12 11.07 -0.86 -8.03
CA SER A 12 12.25 -0.44 -8.79
C SER A 12 13.16 -1.61 -9.20
N LYS A 13 13.21 -2.69 -8.40
CA LYS A 13 14.01 -3.89 -8.70
C LYS A 13 13.49 -4.68 -9.90
N ALA A 14 12.21 -4.51 -10.25
CA ALA A 14 11.62 -5.09 -11.45
C ALA A 14 11.75 -4.17 -12.69
N SER A 15 12.28 -2.95 -12.54
CA SER A 15 12.44 -1.94 -13.61
C SER A 15 11.20 -1.77 -14.52
N PRO A 16 9.99 -1.59 -13.96
CA PRO A 16 8.79 -1.43 -14.76
C PRO A 16 8.78 -0.10 -15.53
N PRO A 17 8.07 -0.02 -16.67
CA PRO A 17 7.94 1.24 -17.41
C PRO A 17 6.96 2.21 -16.71
N PRO A 18 7.07 3.53 -16.93
CA PRO A 18 6.04 4.46 -16.52
C PRO A 18 4.66 4.15 -17.10
N PRO A 19 3.56 4.33 -16.34
CA PRO A 19 3.51 4.87 -14.97
C PRO A 19 3.57 3.79 -13.87
N ARG A 20 3.95 2.55 -14.19
CA ARG A 20 3.91 1.44 -13.22
C ARG A 20 5.00 1.56 -12.15
N ASP A 21 6.13 2.17 -12.47
CA ASP A 21 7.23 2.49 -11.55
C ASP A 21 6.80 3.34 -10.34
N GLN A 22 5.69 4.06 -10.46
CA GLN A 22 5.09 4.84 -9.37
C GLN A 22 3.93 4.13 -8.66
N ARG A 23 3.70 2.84 -8.93
CA ARG A 23 2.52 2.08 -8.46
C ARG A 23 2.90 0.78 -7.74
N ALA A 24 4.03 0.80 -7.05
CA ALA A 24 4.53 -0.31 -6.24
C ALA A 24 3.79 -0.41 -4.90
N VAL A 25 3.40 0.73 -4.33
CA VAL A 25 2.56 0.86 -3.13
C VAL A 25 1.30 1.62 -3.51
N GLN A 26 0.13 1.11 -3.12
CA GLN A 26 -1.16 1.74 -3.42
C GLN A 26 -2.02 1.80 -2.17
N TYR A 27 -2.55 2.97 -1.87
CA TYR A 27 -3.54 3.18 -0.82
C TYR A 27 -4.93 3.40 -1.42
N PHE A 28 -5.93 2.70 -0.90
CA PHE A 28 -7.32 2.86 -1.29
C PHE A 28 -8.26 2.46 -0.14
N ALA A 29 -9.54 2.78 -0.30
CA ALA A 29 -10.55 2.37 0.68
C ALA A 29 -11.85 1.95 0.02
N TYR A 30 -12.36 0.78 0.40
CA TYR A 30 -13.67 0.31 -0.04
C TYR A 30 -14.81 0.87 0.83
N PRO A 31 -16.03 1.01 0.26
CA PRO A 31 -16.36 0.72 -1.15
C PRO A 31 -16.13 1.89 -2.13
N GLU A 32 -16.07 3.14 -1.66
CA GLU A 32 -16.16 4.32 -2.53
C GLU A 32 -14.84 4.76 -3.16
N TRP A 33 -13.70 4.52 -2.52
CA TRP A 33 -12.38 5.08 -2.86
C TRP A 33 -11.44 4.02 -3.42
N LYS A 34 -11.87 3.33 -4.47
CA LYS A 34 -11.03 2.37 -5.23
C LYS A 34 -9.92 3.07 -6.02
N TYR A 35 -8.89 2.32 -6.41
CA TYR A 35 -7.73 2.88 -7.11
C TYR A 35 -8.09 3.57 -8.43
N GLU A 36 -9.06 3.08 -9.21
CA GLU A 36 -9.48 3.74 -10.46
C GLU A 36 -10.01 5.15 -10.18
N ARG A 37 -10.95 5.26 -9.23
CA ARG A 37 -11.50 6.55 -8.83
C ARG A 37 -10.43 7.48 -8.25
N LEU A 38 -9.49 6.95 -7.46
CA LEU A 38 -8.42 7.76 -6.88
C LEU A 38 -7.50 8.33 -7.96
N ARG A 39 -7.16 7.56 -8.99
CA ARG A 39 -6.37 8.06 -10.14
C ARG A 39 -7.12 9.11 -10.94
N GLU A 40 -8.44 8.99 -11.08
CA GLU A 40 -9.28 10.01 -11.74
C GLU A 40 -9.40 11.30 -10.92
N LYS A 41 -9.62 11.18 -9.61
CA LYS A 41 -9.84 12.33 -8.71
C LYS A 41 -8.56 12.99 -8.26
N HIS A 42 -7.46 12.24 -8.18
CA HIS A 42 -6.14 12.68 -7.76
C HIS A 42 -5.10 12.20 -8.78
N PRO A 43 -5.10 12.78 -10.01
CA PRO A 43 -4.19 12.38 -11.08
C PRO A 43 -2.71 12.69 -10.77
N ASP A 44 -2.45 13.48 -9.73
CA ASP A 44 -1.13 13.74 -9.18
C ASP A 44 -0.51 12.54 -8.47
N GLY A 45 -1.25 11.44 -8.30
CA GLY A 45 -0.70 10.17 -7.83
C GLY A 45 -0.49 10.09 -6.32
N ARG A 46 -1.00 11.05 -5.52
CA ARG A 46 -0.78 11.13 -4.06
C ARG A 46 -1.23 9.93 -3.22
N ASN A 47 -1.85 8.92 -3.82
CA ASN A 47 -2.30 7.69 -3.16
C ASN A 47 -1.47 6.46 -3.62
N GLU A 48 -0.44 6.68 -4.42
CA GLU A 48 0.43 5.64 -4.95
C GLU A 48 1.89 6.11 -4.84
N SER A 49 2.82 5.16 -4.77
CA SER A 49 4.24 5.46 -4.86
C SER A 49 5.05 4.31 -5.43
N GLY A 50 6.23 4.64 -5.94
CA GLY A 50 7.28 3.66 -6.18
C GLY A 50 7.87 3.15 -4.86
N ALA A 51 8.55 2.01 -4.92
CA ALA A 51 9.27 1.47 -3.77
C ALA A 51 10.44 0.59 -4.23
N ASP A 52 11.48 0.50 -3.40
CA ASP A 52 12.59 -0.43 -3.58
C ASP A 52 12.18 -1.86 -3.20
N ILE A 53 11.29 -2.42 -4.01
CA ILE A 53 10.79 -3.79 -3.86
C ILE A 53 10.90 -4.57 -5.18
N GLY A 54 10.85 -5.90 -5.09
CA GLY A 54 10.83 -6.82 -6.23
C GLY A 54 10.18 -8.17 -5.87
N PRO A 55 9.94 -9.05 -6.86
CA PRO A 55 9.50 -10.41 -6.60
C PRO A 55 10.57 -11.21 -5.83
N ASP A 56 10.14 -12.30 -5.17
CA ASP A 56 11.00 -13.26 -4.48
C ASP A 56 11.94 -12.67 -3.39
N GLU A 57 11.52 -11.58 -2.73
CA GLU A 57 12.27 -11.01 -1.61
C GLU A 57 11.39 -10.70 -0.39
N GLY A 58 12.06 -10.63 0.77
CA GLY A 58 11.44 -10.17 2.01
C GLY A 58 11.22 -8.65 1.98
N ILE A 59 9.98 -8.23 2.21
CA ILE A 59 9.60 -6.82 2.30
C ILE A 59 9.19 -6.52 3.74
N HIS A 60 10.00 -5.71 4.44
CA HIS A 60 9.60 -5.21 5.75
C HIS A 60 8.61 -4.06 5.57
N LEU A 61 7.34 -4.31 5.87
CA LEU A 61 6.22 -3.38 5.75
C LEU A 61 5.80 -2.91 7.14
N LYS A 62 5.75 -1.60 7.35
CA LYS A 62 5.10 -0.98 8.50
C LYS A 62 4.00 -0.04 8.02
N ILE A 63 2.84 -0.14 8.64
CA ILE A 63 1.70 0.74 8.37
C ILE A 63 1.26 1.36 9.70
N ASP A 64 1.28 2.68 9.77
CA ASP A 64 0.70 3.44 10.88
C ASP A 64 -0.66 4.00 10.42
N VAL A 65 -1.72 3.74 11.20
CA VAL A 65 -3.10 4.11 10.85
C VAL A 65 -3.76 4.86 12.00
N ASP A 66 -4.13 6.11 11.76
CA ASP A 66 -4.91 6.95 12.67
C ASP A 66 -5.85 7.88 11.86
N THR A 67 -5.61 9.19 11.86
CA THR A 67 -6.24 10.18 11.00
C THR A 67 -5.65 10.19 9.61
N GLN A 68 -4.46 9.61 9.45
CA GLN A 68 -3.71 9.42 8.22
C GLN A 68 -3.26 7.96 8.11
N VAL A 69 -2.82 7.57 6.91
CA VAL A 69 -2.13 6.32 6.67
C VAL A 69 -0.70 6.63 6.26
N LYS A 70 0.27 6.08 7.00
CA LYS A 70 1.68 6.13 6.64
C LYS A 70 2.18 4.72 6.36
N VAL A 71 2.84 4.56 5.24
CA VAL A 71 3.42 3.30 4.78
C VAL A 71 4.93 3.46 4.72
N THR A 72 5.63 2.61 5.46
CA THR A 72 7.09 2.51 5.44
C THR A 72 7.49 1.17 4.87
N ILE A 73 8.38 1.19 3.89
CA ILE A 73 8.94 0.01 3.23
C ILE A 73 10.43 -0.02 3.51
N LYS A 74 10.91 -1.12 4.11
CA LYS A 74 12.33 -1.33 4.44
C LYS A 74 12.96 -0.14 5.19
N GLY A 75 12.18 0.50 6.07
CA GLY A 75 12.63 1.64 6.88
C GLY A 75 12.51 3.02 6.21
N THR A 76 12.11 3.08 4.94
CA THR A 76 11.88 4.34 4.21
C THR A 76 10.40 4.62 4.06
N GLU A 77 9.96 5.84 4.38
CA GLU A 77 8.57 6.26 4.16
C GLU A 77 8.29 6.23 2.64
N ALA A 78 7.33 5.39 2.23
CA ALA A 78 6.96 5.23 0.84
C ALA A 78 5.71 6.03 0.50
N LEU A 79 4.77 6.18 1.44
CA LEU A 79 3.50 6.88 1.21
C LEU A 79 2.98 7.46 2.52
N ALA A 80 2.49 8.70 2.48
CA ALA A 80 1.77 9.32 3.57
C ALA A 80 0.53 10.03 3.01
N THR A 81 -0.65 9.69 3.54
CA THR A 81 -1.90 10.33 3.14
C THR A 81 -2.17 11.55 4.01
N ALA A 82 -2.88 12.55 3.48
CA ALA A 82 -3.32 13.68 4.30
C ALA A 82 -4.38 13.23 5.33
N HIS A 83 -5.33 12.40 4.89
CA HIS A 83 -6.38 11.84 5.72
C HIS A 83 -6.77 10.43 5.25
N THR A 84 -7.32 9.62 6.15
CA THR A 84 -8.02 8.36 5.79
C THR A 84 -9.24 8.64 4.90
N LYS A 85 -9.59 7.68 4.05
CA LYS A 85 -10.69 7.79 3.08
C LYS A 85 -11.98 7.14 3.57
N GLY A 86 -11.85 6.07 4.33
CA GLY A 86 -12.92 5.42 5.06
C GLY A 86 -13.20 6.11 6.40
N LYS A 87 -14.32 5.71 6.99
CA LYS A 87 -14.70 6.13 8.34
C LYS A 87 -13.74 5.47 9.35
N GLN A 88 -13.18 6.29 10.25
CA GLN A 88 -12.41 5.78 11.37
C GLN A 88 -13.25 4.86 12.26
N ALA A 89 -12.75 3.65 12.46
CA ALA A 89 -13.37 2.65 13.31
C ALA A 89 -12.32 1.63 13.74
N ALA A 90 -12.48 1.10 14.96
CA ALA A 90 -11.77 -0.11 15.36
C ALA A 90 -12.29 -1.30 14.54
N GLY A 91 -11.42 -2.22 14.17
CA GLY A 91 -11.78 -3.36 13.36
C GLY A 91 -10.69 -4.42 13.28
N ASN A 92 -10.98 -5.46 12.52
CA ASN A 92 -10.05 -6.55 12.28
C ASN A 92 -9.03 -6.19 11.20
N ILE A 93 -7.88 -6.86 11.24
CA ILE A 93 -6.83 -6.77 10.21
C ILE A 93 -6.92 -8.00 9.32
N GLY A 94 -6.90 -7.78 8.00
CA GLY A 94 -6.86 -8.83 7.00
C GLY A 94 -5.54 -8.78 6.23
N LEU A 95 -4.92 -9.94 6.04
CA LEU A 95 -3.82 -10.13 5.11
C LEU A 95 -4.36 -10.86 3.88
N PHE A 96 -4.07 -10.33 2.69
CA PHE A 96 -4.64 -10.81 1.44
C PHE A 96 -3.55 -10.93 0.38
N VAL A 97 -3.67 -11.97 -0.45
CA VAL A 97 -2.82 -12.22 -1.62
C VAL A 97 -3.74 -12.38 -2.81
N ASP A 98 -3.44 -11.66 -3.88
CA ASP A 98 -4.24 -11.71 -5.09
C ASP A 98 -4.09 -13.05 -5.82
N ILE A 99 -5.11 -13.40 -6.60
CA ILE A 99 -5.20 -14.70 -7.28
C ILE A 99 -4.02 -14.86 -8.24
N GLY A 100 -3.40 -16.05 -8.25
CA GLY A 100 -2.26 -16.36 -9.11
C GLY A 100 -0.92 -15.84 -8.58
N THR A 101 -0.89 -15.27 -7.38
CA THR A 101 0.33 -14.90 -6.67
C THR A 101 0.55 -15.81 -5.48
N GLU A 102 1.78 -16.27 -5.29
CA GLU A 102 2.22 -16.91 -4.05
C GLU A 102 2.93 -15.88 -3.18
N ALA A 103 2.52 -15.74 -1.93
CA ALA A 103 3.16 -14.86 -0.97
C ALA A 103 3.01 -15.41 0.46
N TYR A 104 3.97 -15.05 1.31
CA TYR A 104 4.05 -15.50 2.69
C TYR A 104 4.15 -14.30 3.62
N PHE A 105 3.50 -14.39 4.77
CA PHE A 105 3.58 -13.38 5.83
C PHE A 105 4.30 -13.97 7.04
N SER A 106 5.14 -13.17 7.68
CA SER A 106 5.81 -13.54 8.93
C SER A 106 5.99 -12.32 9.82
N ASN A 107 6.17 -12.54 11.12
CA ASN A 107 6.47 -11.49 12.10
C ASN A 107 5.43 -10.36 12.15
N LEU A 108 4.13 -10.70 12.08
CA LEU A 108 3.06 -9.74 12.30
C LEU A 108 3.07 -9.26 13.75
N VAL A 109 3.27 -7.96 13.95
CA VAL A 109 3.21 -7.29 15.26
C VAL A 109 2.19 -6.18 15.18
N LEU A 110 1.30 -6.12 16.18
CA LEU A 110 0.29 -5.08 16.32
C LEU A 110 0.59 -4.25 17.56
N ILE A 111 0.69 -2.94 17.38
CA ILE A 111 0.92 -1.98 18.47
C ILE A 111 -0.26 -1.00 18.44
N PRO A 112 -1.16 -1.04 19.44
CA PRO A 112 -2.22 -0.05 19.57
C PRO A 112 -1.64 1.35 19.79
N HIS A 113 -2.35 2.37 19.29
CA HIS A 113 -2.09 3.77 19.62
C HIS A 113 -2.64 4.14 21.01
#